data_AF-A0A959U0Z6-F1
#
_entry.id   AF-A0A959U0Z6-F1
#
_cell.length_a   1.000
_cell.length_b   1.000
_cell.length_c   1.000
_cell.angle_alpha   90.00
_cell.angle_beta   90.00
_cell.angle_gamma   90.00
#
_symmetry.space_group_name_H-M   'P 1'
#
loop_
_entity.id
_entity.type
_entity.pdbx_description
1 polymer ?
#
loop_
_entity_poly.entity_id
_entity_poly.type
_entity_poly.pdbx_seq_one_letter_code
_entity_poly.pdbx_strand_id
1 'polypeptide(L)'
;MLNKKIILKRQEHQGVSVLMLYFPYDRQLIELSKSAGARYSQTNKAWYVPDNKEQLNRLFEVFRDVAWLDIQDLRKKKVRNNRLATGKNASAILPPLSQENLQHLDRFCKWMEHRNYSKLTTKSYLECVRTFFRFHNNLLPKDVTKMHLVAFNNGYILKNKFSVSYQNQFVNALKLFLKETFSLPIPEEDLERPRKEKRLPNVLSREEVAILLKKTPNIKHKLLLSITYACGMRRGEVLELKLSDIDLKRQVMYVRLGKGKKDRMIPLPESIRLQLPVYFRAYQPTLYLFEGAESGKPYSEGSFQSV
;
A
#
# COMPACT_ATOMS: atom_id res chain seq x y z
N MET A 1 15.16 23.90 -35.84
CA MET A 1 14.09 23.47 -34.91
C MET A 1 13.80 22.00 -35.20
N LEU A 2 13.96 21.10 -34.21
CA LEU A 2 13.71 19.66 -34.37
C LEU A 2 12.20 19.42 -34.52
N ASN A 3 11.72 19.18 -35.73
CA ASN A 3 10.28 19.01 -36.02
C ASN A 3 9.76 17.57 -35.82
N LYS A 4 10.65 16.62 -35.49
CA LYS A 4 10.32 15.19 -35.36
C LYS A 4 10.42 14.77 -33.90
N LYS A 5 9.40 14.05 -33.41
CA LYS A 5 9.29 13.58 -32.02
C LYS A 5 9.18 12.06 -31.98
N ILE A 6 10.00 11.43 -31.15
CA ILE A 6 9.99 9.99 -30.89
C ILE A 6 9.60 9.76 -29.43
N ILE A 7 8.57 8.95 -29.18
CA ILE A 7 8.14 8.61 -27.82
C ILE A 7 8.78 7.29 -27.40
N LEU A 8 9.56 7.33 -26.32
CA LEU A 8 10.18 6.15 -25.73
C LEU A 8 9.39 5.59 -24.55
N LYS A 9 9.01 4.31 -24.65
CA LYS A 9 8.32 3.58 -23.57
C LYS A 9 9.09 2.33 -23.18
N ARG A 10 9.21 2.06 -21.88
CA ARG A 10 9.72 0.79 -21.36
C ARG A 10 8.58 -0.22 -21.31
N GLN A 11 8.75 -1.37 -21.96
CA GLN A 11 7.77 -2.45 -21.99
C GLN A 11 8.46 -3.82 -21.91
N GLU A 12 7.70 -4.84 -21.56
CA GLU A 12 8.15 -6.23 -21.64
C GLU A 12 7.73 -6.81 -23.00
N HIS A 13 8.67 -7.34 -23.77
CA HIS A 13 8.41 -7.98 -25.05
C HIS A 13 9.16 -9.31 -25.11
N GLN A 14 8.44 -10.40 -25.36
CA GLN A 14 8.98 -11.77 -25.36
C GLN A 14 9.71 -12.14 -24.05
N GLY A 15 9.19 -11.67 -22.91
CA GLY A 15 9.76 -11.93 -21.58
C GLY A 15 11.02 -11.12 -21.22
N VAL A 16 11.38 -10.12 -22.04
CA VAL A 16 12.57 -9.28 -21.83
C VAL A 16 12.17 -7.80 -21.78
N SER A 17 12.82 -7.02 -20.90
CA SER A 17 12.64 -5.57 -20.83
C SER A 17 13.23 -4.90 -22.07
N VAL A 18 12.42 -4.12 -22.78
CA VAL A 18 12.80 -3.42 -24.01
C VAL A 18 12.33 -1.96 -23.98
N LEU A 19 13.04 -1.12 -24.72
CA LEU A 19 12.66 0.26 -25.01
C LEU A 19 11.98 0.30 -26.38
N MET A 20 10.71 0.70 -26.39
CA MET A 20 9.88 0.87 -27.58
C MET A 20 9.92 2.32 -28.05
N LEU A 21 10.10 2.53 -29.34
CA LEU A 21 10.16 3.80 -30.04
C LEU A 21 8.89 3.97 -30.89
N TYR A 22 8.05 4.94 -30.52
CA TYR A 22 6.83 5.27 -31.24
C TYR A 22 7.00 6.60 -31.98
N PHE A 23 6.81 6.57 -33.29
CA PHE A 23 6.78 7.73 -34.17
C PHE A 23 5.96 7.41 -35.44
N PRO A 24 5.34 8.40 -36.10
CA PRO A 24 4.65 8.19 -37.37
C PRO A 24 5.62 7.72 -38.46
N TYR A 25 5.11 7.11 -39.53
CA TYR A 25 5.96 6.59 -40.61
C TYR A 25 6.86 7.70 -41.18
N ASP A 26 8.17 7.54 -40.98
CA ASP A 26 9.19 8.47 -41.45
C ASP A 26 10.43 7.65 -41.84
N ARG A 27 10.78 7.69 -43.13
CA ARG A 27 11.86 6.88 -43.70
C ARG A 27 13.20 7.16 -43.02
N GLN A 28 13.47 8.41 -42.67
CA GLN A 28 14.72 8.82 -42.02
C GLN A 28 14.80 8.26 -40.59
N LEU A 29 13.70 8.32 -39.83
CA LEU A 29 13.66 7.78 -38.47
C LEU A 29 13.75 6.26 -38.44
N ILE A 30 13.20 5.58 -39.45
CA ILE A 30 13.29 4.13 -39.61
C ILE A 30 14.75 3.69 -39.88
N GLU A 31 15.45 4.35 -40.80
CA GLU A 31 16.85 4.04 -41.11
C GLU A 31 17.77 4.28 -39.91
N LEU A 32 17.57 5.39 -39.20
CA LEU A 32 18.27 5.67 -37.94
C LEU A 32 17.97 4.63 -36.85
N SER A 33 16.70 4.22 -36.70
CA SER A 33 16.33 3.15 -35.74
C SER A 33 17.06 1.85 -36.06
N LYS A 34 17.16 1.46 -37.34
CA LYS A 34 17.90 0.27 -37.76
C LYS A 34 19.40 0.39 -37.46
N SER A 35 20.00 1.57 -37.69
CA SER A 35 21.42 1.83 -37.40
C SER A 35 21.76 1.76 -35.89
N ALA A 36 20.77 2.06 -35.04
CA ALA A 36 20.84 1.88 -33.60
C ALA A 36 20.59 0.43 -33.13
N GLY A 37 20.35 -0.51 -34.04
CA GLY A 37 20.09 -1.91 -33.72
C GLY A 37 18.64 -2.21 -33.34
N ALA A 38 17.68 -1.32 -33.63
CA ALA A 38 16.28 -1.54 -33.32
C ALA A 38 15.63 -2.55 -34.28
N ARG A 39 14.71 -3.37 -33.73
CA ARG A 39 13.89 -4.32 -34.48
C ARG A 39 12.44 -3.86 -34.48
N TYR A 40 11.67 -4.21 -35.52
CA TYR A 40 10.26 -3.85 -35.58
C TYR A 40 9.40 -4.94 -34.92
N SER A 41 8.52 -4.55 -33.99
CA SER A 41 7.54 -5.43 -33.36
C SER A 41 6.20 -5.29 -34.09
N GLN A 42 5.73 -6.38 -34.71
CA GLN A 42 4.42 -6.39 -35.38
C GLN A 42 3.27 -6.25 -34.36
N THR A 43 3.39 -6.90 -33.19
CA THR A 43 2.38 -6.88 -32.12
C THR A 43 2.20 -5.50 -31.52
N ASN A 44 3.30 -4.76 -31.31
CA ASN A 44 3.28 -3.43 -30.68
C ASN A 44 3.30 -2.27 -31.69
N LYS A 45 3.38 -2.58 -32.99
CA LYS A 45 3.48 -1.62 -34.11
C LYS A 45 4.54 -0.53 -33.86
N ALA A 46 5.70 -0.94 -33.36
CA ALA A 46 6.77 -0.02 -32.93
C ALA A 46 8.17 -0.65 -33.07
N TRP A 47 9.19 0.20 -33.17
CA TRP A 47 10.59 -0.24 -33.14
C TRP A 47 11.05 -0.45 -31.70
N TYR A 48 11.91 -1.42 -31.43
CA TYR A 48 12.37 -1.70 -30.07
C TYR A 48 13.85 -2.09 -30.01
N VAL A 49 14.49 -1.77 -28.88
CA VAL A 49 15.85 -2.16 -28.51
C VAL A 49 15.87 -2.74 -27.08
N PRO A 50 16.89 -3.53 -26.71
CA PRO A 50 17.07 -3.97 -25.32
C PRO A 50 17.17 -2.79 -24.35
N ASP A 51 16.55 -2.92 -23.17
CA ASP A 51 16.55 -1.90 -22.13
C ASP A 51 17.83 -1.94 -21.30
N ASN A 52 18.92 -1.40 -21.86
CA ASN A 52 20.18 -1.21 -21.16
C ASN A 52 20.73 0.22 -21.39
N LYS A 53 21.67 0.63 -20.52
CA LYS A 53 22.21 2.00 -20.51
C LYS A 53 22.98 2.32 -21.79
N GLU A 54 23.68 1.35 -22.35
CA GLU A 54 24.46 1.50 -23.60
C GLU A 54 23.56 1.77 -24.80
N GLN A 55 22.47 1.02 -24.94
CA GLN A 55 21.51 1.21 -26.02
C GLN A 55 20.74 2.51 -25.89
N LEU A 56 20.39 2.91 -24.66
CA LEU A 56 19.77 4.21 -24.41
C LEU A 56 20.70 5.36 -24.85
N ASN A 57 21.99 5.29 -24.51
CA ASN A 57 22.98 6.28 -24.94
C ASN A 57 23.12 6.30 -26.47
N ARG A 58 23.18 5.12 -27.11
CA ARG A 58 23.25 5.00 -28.57
C ARG A 58 22.04 5.63 -29.25
N LEU A 59 20.84 5.47 -28.69
CA LEU A 59 19.64 6.15 -29.19
C LEU A 59 19.77 7.68 -29.07
N PHE A 60 20.26 8.21 -27.95
CA PHE A 60 20.49 9.64 -27.80
C PHE A 60 21.50 10.20 -28.80
N GLU A 61 22.54 9.44 -29.14
CA GLU A 61 23.54 9.84 -30.13
C GLU A 61 22.97 9.85 -31.55
N VAL A 62 22.30 8.77 -31.94
CA VAL A 62 21.76 8.59 -33.30
C VAL A 62 20.66 9.61 -33.63
N PHE A 63 19.89 10.05 -32.64
CA PHE A 63 18.78 10.99 -32.84
C PHE A 63 19.08 12.44 -32.43
N ARG A 64 20.28 12.74 -31.90
CA ARG A 64 20.66 14.05 -31.33
C ARG A 64 20.28 15.25 -32.22
N ASP A 65 20.52 15.13 -33.52
CA ASP A 65 20.35 16.23 -34.48
C ASP A 65 19.15 16.04 -35.43
N VAL A 66 18.38 14.96 -35.26
CA VAL A 66 17.29 14.58 -36.19
C VAL A 66 15.92 14.56 -35.52
N ALA A 67 15.82 14.10 -34.27
CA ALA A 67 14.54 14.00 -33.58
C ALA A 67 14.66 14.24 -32.07
N TRP A 68 13.64 14.87 -31.51
CA TRP A 68 13.50 14.98 -30.07
C TRP A 68 13.00 13.65 -29.47
N LEU A 69 13.80 13.07 -28.57
CA LEU A 69 13.47 11.84 -27.86
C LEU A 69 12.68 12.17 -26.58
N ASP A 70 11.38 11.90 -26.63
CA ASP A 70 10.48 12.03 -25.48
C ASP A 70 10.65 10.83 -24.54
N ILE A 71 11.44 11.06 -23.48
CA ILE A 71 11.68 10.10 -22.40
C ILE A 71 10.71 10.28 -21.21
N GLN A 72 9.63 11.07 -21.35
CA GLN A 72 8.68 11.27 -20.26
C GLN A 72 8.09 9.93 -19.76
N ASP A 73 7.85 8.99 -20.69
CA ASP A 73 7.37 7.65 -20.35
C ASP A 73 8.45 6.73 -19.79
N LEU A 74 9.74 6.96 -20.07
CA LEU A 74 10.85 6.26 -19.38
C LEU A 74 11.02 6.77 -17.94
N ARG A 75 10.74 8.06 -17.71
CA ARG A 75 10.74 8.69 -16.39
C ARG A 75 9.51 8.36 -15.56
N LYS A 76 8.49 7.70 -16.12
CA LYS A 76 7.42 7.07 -15.33
C LYS A 76 8.01 5.89 -14.55
N LYS A 77 8.71 6.21 -13.44
CA LYS A 77 8.57 5.44 -12.20
C LYS A 77 7.10 5.09 -12.11
N LYS A 78 6.77 3.79 -12.00
CA LYS A 78 5.44 3.29 -11.64
C LYS A 78 4.65 4.41 -10.99
N VAL A 79 3.74 5.03 -11.73
CA VAL A 79 2.74 5.92 -11.15
C VAL A 79 1.80 4.99 -10.41
N ARG A 80 2.30 4.46 -9.28
CA ARG A 80 1.46 4.19 -8.13
C ARG A 80 0.90 5.56 -7.82
N ASN A 81 -0.42 5.69 -8.00
CA ASN A 81 -1.22 6.81 -7.56
C ASN A 81 -0.50 7.60 -6.47
N ASN A 82 -0.23 8.87 -6.74
CA ASN A 82 0.23 9.84 -5.77
C ASN A 82 -0.80 9.90 -4.62
N ARG A 83 -0.71 8.96 -3.68
CA ARG A 83 -0.75 9.34 -2.28
C ARG A 83 0.52 10.15 -2.09
N LEU A 84 0.33 11.43 -1.75
CA LEU A 84 1.34 12.31 -1.18
C LEU A 84 2.48 11.49 -0.56
N ALA A 85 3.73 11.77 -0.93
CA ALA A 85 4.92 11.10 -0.40
C ALA A 85 4.81 10.92 1.13
N THR A 86 4.28 9.78 1.56
CA THR A 86 4.08 9.47 2.98
C THR A 86 5.36 8.83 3.45
N GLY A 87 6.19 9.59 4.18
CA GLY A 87 7.07 9.21 5.31
C GLY A 87 7.91 7.91 5.33
N LYS A 88 7.71 6.95 4.44
CA LYS A 88 8.34 5.62 4.44
C LYS A 88 9.80 5.65 4.02
N ASN A 89 10.26 6.71 3.36
CA ASN A 89 11.67 6.88 3.00
C ASN A 89 12.42 7.77 4.00
N ALA A 90 11.73 8.44 4.92
CA ALA A 90 12.37 9.30 5.92
C ALA A 90 13.15 8.48 6.96
N SER A 91 12.66 7.29 7.31
CA SER A 91 13.35 6.38 8.23
C SER A 91 14.55 5.67 7.58
N ALA A 92 14.67 5.68 6.25
CA ALA A 92 15.79 5.03 5.55
C ALA A 92 17.12 5.76 5.78
N ILE A 93 17.07 7.06 6.10
CA ILE A 93 18.24 7.93 6.27
C ILE A 93 18.77 7.91 7.73
N LEU A 94 17.98 7.35 8.67
CA LEU A 94 18.35 7.31 10.09
C LEU A 94 19.42 6.24 10.37
N PRO A 95 20.29 6.41 11.38
CA PRO A 95 21.27 5.40 11.76
C PRO A 95 20.62 4.07 12.14
N PRO A 96 21.34 2.94 12.07
CA PRO A 96 20.83 1.67 12.56
C PRO A 96 20.55 1.72 14.07
N LEU A 97 19.64 0.86 14.52
CA LEU A 97 19.31 0.77 15.94
C LEU A 97 20.42 0.05 16.70
N SER A 98 20.79 0.54 17.89
CA SER A 98 21.79 -0.09 18.75
C SER A 98 21.35 -1.49 19.21
N GLN A 99 22.32 -2.33 19.54
CA GLN A 99 22.04 -3.70 20.00
C GLN A 99 21.19 -3.72 21.27
N GLU A 100 21.43 -2.79 22.20
CA GLU A 100 20.65 -2.63 23.43
C GLU A 100 19.18 -2.27 23.12
N ASN A 101 18.94 -1.28 22.27
CA ASN A 101 17.58 -0.90 21.86
C ASN A 101 16.86 -2.00 21.06
N LEU A 102 17.60 -2.81 20.29
CA LEU A 102 17.05 -3.99 19.63
C LEU A 102 16.56 -5.04 20.65
N GLN A 103 17.32 -5.30 21.72
CA GLN A 103 16.90 -6.21 22.78
C GLN A 103 15.65 -5.70 23.51
N HIS A 104 15.54 -4.40 23.73
CA HIS A 104 14.33 -3.80 24.31
C HIS A 104 13.11 -3.94 23.41
N LEU A 105 13.26 -3.72 22.09
CA LEU A 105 12.18 -3.95 21.13
C LEU A 105 11.76 -5.41 21.04
N ASP A 106 12.70 -6.36 21.14
CA ASP A 106 12.39 -7.79 21.15
C ASP A 106 11.56 -8.18 22.39
N ARG A 107 11.96 -7.67 23.58
CA ARG A 107 11.18 -7.86 24.81
C ARG A 107 9.77 -7.28 24.68
N PHE A 108 9.64 -6.10 24.10
CA PHE A 108 8.34 -5.49 23.86
C PHE A 108 7.50 -6.27 22.84
N CYS A 109 8.11 -6.82 21.78
CA CYS A 109 7.45 -7.68 20.81
C CYS A 109 6.85 -8.92 21.49
N LYS A 110 7.65 -9.63 22.28
CA LYS A 110 7.22 -10.82 23.05
C LYS A 110 6.09 -10.47 24.02
N TRP A 111 6.19 -9.33 24.70
CA TRP A 111 5.12 -8.85 25.59
C TRP A 111 3.81 -8.58 24.82
N MET A 112 3.88 -7.91 23.66
CA MET A 112 2.69 -7.66 22.83
C MET A 112 2.05 -8.96 22.31
N GLU A 113 2.87 -9.94 21.95
CA GLU A 113 2.39 -11.26 21.53
C GLU A 113 1.67 -11.99 22.67
N HIS A 114 2.26 -12.00 23.87
CA HIS A 114 1.62 -12.57 25.07
C HIS A 114 0.28 -11.89 25.39
N ARG A 115 0.19 -10.57 25.20
CA ARG A 115 -1.05 -9.80 25.36
C ARG A 115 -2.03 -9.92 24.19
N ASN A 116 -1.77 -10.82 23.23
CA ASN A 116 -2.63 -11.09 22.09
C ASN A 116 -2.88 -9.90 21.16
N TYR A 117 -1.93 -8.97 21.04
CA TYR A 117 -2.00 -7.92 20.03
C TYR A 117 -1.93 -8.51 18.61
N SER A 118 -2.56 -7.84 17.64
CA SER A 118 -2.51 -8.29 16.24
C SER A 118 -1.10 -8.07 15.66
N LYS A 119 -0.66 -8.94 14.74
CA LYS A 119 0.63 -8.82 14.04
C LYS A 119 0.81 -7.44 13.40
N LEU A 120 -0.26 -6.87 12.84
CA LEU A 120 -0.23 -5.54 12.23
C LEU A 120 -0.04 -4.42 13.26
N THR A 121 -0.72 -4.53 14.41
CA THR A 121 -0.54 -3.59 15.53
C THR A 121 0.88 -3.66 16.06
N THR A 122 1.38 -4.86 16.36
CA THR A 122 2.75 -5.10 16.85
C THR A 122 3.78 -4.51 15.88
N LYS A 123 3.68 -4.82 14.59
CA LYS A 123 4.58 -4.27 13.57
C LYS A 123 4.56 -2.74 13.53
N SER A 124 3.37 -2.13 13.58
CA SER A 124 3.24 -0.68 13.51
C SER A 124 3.81 0.00 14.75
N TYR A 125 3.58 -0.57 15.94
CA TYR A 125 4.09 -0.05 17.20
C TYR A 125 5.61 -0.15 17.27
N LEU A 126 6.16 -1.33 16.94
CA LEU A 126 7.61 -1.54 16.88
C LEU A 126 8.29 -0.56 15.92
N GLU A 127 7.68 -0.29 14.76
CA GLU A 127 8.25 0.65 13.80
C GLU A 127 8.25 2.10 14.30
N CYS A 128 7.18 2.52 15.01
CA CYS A 128 7.14 3.83 15.63
C CYS A 128 8.25 4.00 16.67
N VAL A 129 8.40 3.02 17.57
CA VAL A 129 9.40 3.05 18.64
C VAL A 129 10.82 2.96 18.06
N ARG A 130 11.05 2.08 17.08
CA ARG A 130 12.32 1.98 16.35
C ARG A 130 12.72 3.31 15.73
N THR A 131 11.79 3.96 15.03
CA THR A 131 12.07 5.22 14.33
C THR A 131 12.43 6.34 15.31
N PHE A 132 11.76 6.40 16.46
CA PHE A 132 12.05 7.37 17.52
C PHE A 132 13.47 7.25 18.06
N PHE A 133 13.89 6.05 18.45
CA PHE A 133 15.24 5.85 18.98
C PHE A 133 16.32 6.08 17.92
N ARG A 134 16.08 5.68 16.66
CA ARG A 134 17.01 5.97 15.55
C ARG A 134 17.13 7.47 15.28
N PHE A 135 16.04 8.24 15.40
CA PHE A 135 16.06 9.69 15.24
C PHE A 135 16.88 10.38 16.33
N HIS A 136 16.83 9.88 17.57
CA HIS A 136 17.63 10.38 18.69
C HIS A 136 18.99 9.66 18.83
N ASN A 137 19.57 9.18 17.72
CA ASN A 137 20.89 8.54 17.71
C ASN A 137 21.07 7.45 18.77
N ASN A 138 20.06 6.59 18.94
CA ASN A 138 20.04 5.50 19.91
C ASN A 138 20.04 5.92 21.38
N LEU A 139 19.37 7.04 21.70
CA LEU A 139 18.98 7.41 23.06
C LEU A 139 18.50 6.18 23.87
N LEU A 140 18.89 6.10 25.13
CA LEU A 140 18.44 5.03 26.01
C LEU A 140 17.01 5.30 26.49
N PRO A 141 16.17 4.26 26.65
CA PRO A 141 14.76 4.44 27.04
C PRO A 141 14.56 5.15 28.38
N LYS A 142 15.52 5.01 29.32
CA LYS A 142 15.51 5.69 30.62
C LYS A 142 15.74 7.20 30.55
N ASP A 143 16.38 7.67 29.48
CA ASP A 143 16.75 9.08 29.29
C ASP A 143 15.71 9.82 28.43
N VAL A 144 14.58 9.18 28.13
CA VAL A 144 13.49 9.80 27.36
C VAL A 144 12.83 10.88 28.22
N THR A 145 12.68 12.07 27.63
CA THR A 145 12.10 13.25 28.28
C THR A 145 11.10 13.91 27.33
N LYS A 146 10.32 14.85 27.86
CA LYS A 146 9.38 15.66 27.06
C LYS A 146 10.07 16.35 25.87
N MET A 147 11.29 16.86 26.07
CA MET A 147 12.04 17.54 25.01
C MET A 147 12.31 16.63 23.81
N HIS A 148 12.59 15.35 24.06
CA HIS A 148 12.79 14.35 23.00
C HIS A 148 11.49 14.13 22.20
N LEU A 149 10.33 14.08 22.86
CA LEU A 149 9.03 13.97 22.20
C LEU A 149 8.74 15.15 21.27
N VAL A 150 8.94 16.37 21.77
CA VAL A 150 8.75 17.61 21.01
C VAL A 150 9.72 17.68 19.82
N ALA A 151 10.99 17.33 20.04
CA ALA A 151 12.01 17.28 19.00
C ALA A 151 11.67 16.25 17.91
N PHE A 152 11.19 15.05 18.26
CA PHE A 152 10.74 14.07 17.29
C PHE A 152 9.51 14.55 16.50
N ASN A 153 8.54 15.16 17.20
CA ASN A 153 7.35 15.68 16.54
C ASN A 153 7.70 16.76 15.50
N ASN A 154 8.52 17.73 15.88
CA ASN A 154 8.88 18.84 14.99
C ASN A 154 9.88 18.40 13.90
N GLY A 155 10.94 17.68 14.30
CA GLY A 155 12.05 17.32 13.42
C GLY A 155 11.78 16.12 12.51
N TYR A 156 10.83 15.25 12.87
CA TYR A 156 10.51 14.06 12.08
C TYR A 156 9.05 14.04 11.61
N ILE A 157 8.06 14.17 12.50
CA ILE A 157 6.65 14.02 12.15
C ILE A 157 6.17 15.15 11.22
N LEU A 158 6.32 16.40 11.65
CA LEU A 158 5.87 17.58 10.91
C LEU A 158 6.74 17.80 9.66
N LYS A 159 8.07 17.68 9.79
CA LYS A 159 9.01 17.81 8.67
C LYS A 159 8.68 16.87 7.51
N ASN A 160 8.30 15.62 7.81
CA ASN A 160 7.94 14.62 6.81
C ASN A 160 6.43 14.57 6.51
N LYS A 161 5.65 15.55 7.01
CA LYS A 161 4.20 15.67 6.78
C LYS A 161 3.41 14.40 7.12
N PHE A 162 3.79 13.73 8.21
CA PHE A 162 3.03 12.57 8.69
C PHE A 162 1.65 12.98 9.19
N SER A 163 0.69 12.05 9.09
CA SER A 163 -0.70 12.32 9.48
C SER A 163 -0.87 12.38 11.00
N VAL A 164 -1.92 13.05 11.45
CA VAL A 164 -2.38 13.04 12.86
C VAL A 164 -2.61 11.61 13.37
N SER A 165 -3.07 10.70 12.50
CA SER A 165 -3.22 9.29 12.86
C SER A 165 -1.89 8.62 13.17
N TYR A 166 -0.84 8.93 12.41
CA TYR A 166 0.52 8.43 12.68
C TYR A 166 1.05 9.00 13.99
N GLN A 167 0.90 10.31 14.23
CA GLN A 167 1.33 10.94 15.48
C GLN A 167 0.65 10.29 16.71
N ASN A 168 -0.66 10.04 16.64
CA ASN A 168 -1.39 9.34 17.71
C ASN A 168 -0.90 7.89 17.90
N GLN A 169 -0.62 7.18 16.81
CA GLN A 169 -0.08 5.82 16.87
C GLN A 169 1.30 5.80 17.51
N PHE A 170 2.17 6.74 17.14
CA PHE A 170 3.49 6.93 17.74
C PHE A 170 3.40 7.18 19.24
N VAL A 171 2.60 8.18 19.66
CA VAL A 171 2.39 8.53 21.07
C VAL A 171 1.94 7.31 21.87
N ASN A 172 0.96 6.56 21.37
CA ASN A 172 0.46 5.37 22.06
C ASN A 172 1.49 4.23 22.10
N ALA A 173 2.25 4.03 21.02
CA ALA A 173 3.29 3.01 20.95
C ALA A 173 4.44 3.30 21.93
N LEU A 174 4.92 4.54 21.98
CA LEU A 174 6.01 4.94 22.86
C LEU A 174 5.58 4.93 24.34
N LYS A 175 4.38 5.46 24.65
CA LYS A 175 3.80 5.40 26.02
C LYS A 175 3.72 3.95 26.50
N LEU A 176 3.23 3.04 25.65
CA LEU A 176 3.10 1.63 26.01
C LEU A 176 4.46 0.96 26.17
N PHE A 177 5.41 1.22 25.27
CA PHE A 177 6.76 0.66 25.33
C PHE A 177 7.49 1.03 26.63
N LEU A 178 7.51 2.31 26.99
CA LEU A 178 8.20 2.79 28.19
C LEU A 178 7.54 2.31 29.48
N LYS A 179 6.20 2.33 29.51
CA LYS A 179 5.43 1.81 30.65
C LYS A 179 5.70 0.32 30.88
N GLU A 180 5.58 -0.50 29.84
CA GLU A 180 5.56 -1.96 30.02
C GLU A 180 6.96 -2.59 30.02
N THR A 181 7.94 -1.95 29.38
CA THR A 181 9.31 -2.48 29.30
C THR A 181 10.22 -1.91 30.41
N PHE A 182 9.94 -0.71 30.91
CA PHE A 182 10.81 0.01 31.86
C PHE A 182 10.09 0.49 33.11
N SER A 183 8.77 0.33 33.24
CA SER A 183 7.98 0.93 34.32
C SER A 183 8.15 2.44 34.42
N LEU A 184 8.41 3.10 33.28
CA LEU A 184 8.57 4.55 33.17
C LEU A 184 7.34 5.14 32.46
N PRO A 185 6.24 5.42 33.18
CA PRO A 185 5.09 6.05 32.57
C PRO A 185 5.42 7.49 32.21
N ILE A 186 5.25 7.86 30.93
CA ILE A 186 5.26 9.28 30.54
C ILE A 186 3.94 9.92 31.03
N PRO A 187 3.99 11.03 31.77
CA PRO A 187 2.80 11.80 32.14
C PRO A 187 1.98 12.19 30.91
N GLU A 188 0.66 12.14 31.01
CA GLU A 188 -0.21 12.41 29.86
C GLU A 188 -0.08 13.85 29.35
N GLU A 189 0.27 14.77 30.25
CA GLU A 189 0.51 16.19 30.02
C GLU A 189 1.78 16.47 29.17
N ASP A 190 2.71 15.52 29.13
CA ASP A 190 3.95 15.63 28.37
C ASP A 190 3.83 15.13 26.93
N LEU A 191 2.72 14.44 26.63
CA LEU A 191 2.41 13.94 25.30
C LEU A 191 1.55 14.99 24.59
N GLU A 192 2.20 16.03 24.05
CA GLU A 192 1.53 17.02 23.21
C GLU A 192 0.93 16.35 21.97
N ARG A 193 -0.38 16.13 22.02
CA ARG A 193 -1.17 15.60 20.91
C ARG A 193 -1.65 16.75 20.02
N PRO A 194 -1.73 16.54 18.70
CA PRO A 194 -2.32 17.54 17.83
C PRO A 194 -3.80 17.66 18.20
N ARG A 195 -4.34 18.89 18.16
CA ARG A 195 -5.77 19.10 18.40
C ARG A 195 -6.56 18.24 17.42
N LYS A 196 -7.48 17.42 17.94
CA LYS A 196 -8.34 16.59 17.11
C LYS A 196 -9.19 17.51 16.22
N GLU A 197 -8.98 17.46 14.91
CA GLU A 197 -9.93 18.02 13.97
C GLU A 197 -11.27 17.30 14.17
N LYS A 198 -12.29 18.03 14.62
CA LYS A 198 -13.67 17.54 14.63
C LYS A 198 -14.22 17.62 13.22
N ARG A 199 -13.88 16.64 12.38
CA ARG A 199 -14.58 16.45 11.09
C ARG A 199 -15.93 15.82 11.40
N LEU A 200 -16.99 16.35 10.79
CA LEU A 200 -18.26 15.63 10.75
C LEU A 200 -17.99 14.24 10.15
N PRO A 201 -18.45 13.14 10.78
CA PRO A 201 -18.29 11.83 10.17
C PRO A 201 -19.00 11.85 8.82
N ASN A 202 -18.22 11.70 7.74
CA ASN A 202 -18.76 11.57 6.39
C ASN A 202 -19.37 10.17 6.28
N VAL A 203 -20.59 10.03 6.78
CA VAL A 203 -21.35 8.79 6.70
C VAL A 203 -22.17 8.85 5.42
N LEU A 204 -21.96 7.88 4.54
CA LEU A 204 -22.77 7.75 3.33
C LEU A 204 -24.22 7.47 3.72
N SER A 205 -25.14 8.20 3.10
CA SER A 205 -26.57 7.90 3.11
C SER A 205 -26.86 6.55 2.41
N ARG A 206 -28.06 6.00 2.62
CA ARG A 206 -28.47 4.74 1.98
C ARG A 206 -28.49 4.87 0.46
N GLU A 207 -28.91 6.04 -0.02
CA GLU A 207 -28.98 6.41 -1.43
C GLU A 207 -27.58 6.47 -2.05
N GLU A 208 -26.62 7.10 -1.37
CA GLU A 208 -25.22 7.15 -1.82
C GLU A 208 -24.59 5.76 -1.88
N VAL A 209 -24.86 4.89 -0.90
CA VAL A 209 -24.39 3.50 -0.93
C VAL A 209 -25.02 2.73 -2.08
N ALA A 210 -26.31 2.92 -2.35
CA ALA A 210 -26.98 2.28 -3.49
C ALA A 210 -26.36 2.74 -4.82
N ILE A 211 -26.08 4.04 -4.96
CA ILE A 211 -25.39 4.60 -6.14
C ILE A 211 -23.99 4.04 -6.28
N LEU A 212 -23.22 3.96 -5.18
CA LEU A 212 -21.88 3.40 -5.15
C LEU A 212 -21.89 1.95 -5.66
N LEU A 213 -22.71 1.09 -5.06
CA LEU A 213 -22.83 -0.33 -5.44
C LEU A 213 -23.34 -0.51 -6.88
N LYS A 214 -24.20 0.39 -7.38
CA LYS A 214 -24.67 0.37 -8.76
C LYS A 214 -23.57 0.77 -9.75
N LYS A 215 -22.71 1.72 -9.38
CA LYS A 215 -21.61 2.22 -10.21
C LYS A 215 -20.34 1.36 -10.16
N THR A 216 -20.26 0.34 -9.30
CA THR A 216 -19.13 -0.60 -9.28
C THR A 216 -19.33 -1.72 -10.31
N PRO A 217 -18.63 -1.71 -11.47
CA PRO A 217 -18.85 -2.70 -12.53
C PRO A 217 -18.23 -4.07 -12.19
N ASN A 218 -17.14 -4.08 -11.40
CA ASN A 218 -16.46 -5.31 -11.03
C ASN A 218 -17.29 -6.09 -9.99
N ILE A 219 -17.74 -7.29 -10.37
CA ILE A 219 -18.59 -8.16 -9.54
C ILE A 219 -17.92 -8.50 -8.20
N LYS A 220 -16.60 -8.75 -8.19
CA LYS A 220 -15.84 -9.02 -6.95
C LYS A 220 -15.91 -7.82 -6.02
N HIS A 221 -15.61 -6.64 -6.54
CA HIS A 221 -15.61 -5.39 -5.78
C HIS A 221 -16.99 -5.04 -5.25
N LYS A 222 -18.03 -5.21 -6.08
CA LYS A 222 -19.41 -4.96 -5.70
C LYS A 222 -19.87 -5.88 -4.57
N LEU A 223 -19.60 -7.19 -4.65
CA LEU A 223 -19.93 -8.13 -3.58
C LEU A 223 -19.16 -7.80 -2.30
N LEU A 224 -17.87 -7.47 -2.43
CA LEU A 224 -16.99 -7.14 -1.32
C LEU A 224 -17.48 -5.88 -0.58
N LEU A 225 -17.84 -4.81 -1.31
CA LEU A 225 -18.47 -3.61 -0.73
C LEU A 225 -19.84 -3.93 -0.11
N SER A 226 -20.65 -4.77 -0.77
CA SER A 226 -21.97 -5.16 -0.28
C SER A 226 -21.88 -5.90 1.06
N ILE A 227 -20.97 -6.85 1.20
CA ILE A 227 -20.73 -7.58 2.46
C ILE A 227 -20.21 -6.61 3.54
N THR A 228 -19.26 -5.75 3.20
CA THR A 228 -18.69 -4.76 4.13
C THR A 228 -19.79 -3.87 4.72
N TYR A 229 -20.69 -3.36 3.86
CA TYR A 229 -21.80 -2.50 4.27
C TYR A 229 -22.90 -3.27 5.00
N ALA A 230 -23.47 -4.32 4.38
CA ALA A 230 -24.65 -5.01 4.89
C ALA A 230 -24.36 -5.84 6.15
N CYS A 231 -23.14 -6.36 6.29
CA CYS A 231 -22.74 -7.22 7.41
C CYS A 231 -21.86 -6.48 8.43
N GLY A 232 -21.53 -5.20 8.20
CA GLY A 232 -20.69 -4.41 9.11
C GLY A 232 -19.31 -5.02 9.36
N MET A 233 -18.80 -5.80 8.40
CA MET A 233 -17.52 -6.49 8.54
C MET A 233 -16.37 -5.51 8.34
N ARG A 234 -15.33 -5.63 9.18
CA ARG A 234 -14.11 -4.84 9.00
C ARG A 234 -13.35 -5.34 7.79
N ARG A 235 -12.55 -4.46 7.20
CA ARG A 235 -11.70 -4.78 6.04
C ARG A 235 -10.97 -6.12 6.16
N GLY A 236 -10.20 -6.31 7.24
CA GLY A 236 -9.44 -7.54 7.43
C GLY A 236 -10.32 -8.78 7.58
N GLU A 237 -11.50 -8.64 8.21
CA GLU A 237 -12.45 -9.74 8.39
C GLU A 237 -13.05 -10.18 7.04
N VAL A 238 -13.33 -9.25 6.12
CA VAL A 238 -13.85 -9.57 4.78
C VAL A 238 -12.80 -10.26 3.92
N LEU A 239 -11.53 -9.84 4.00
CA LEU A 239 -10.44 -10.40 3.20
C LEU A 239 -10.03 -11.79 3.66
N GLU A 240 -10.20 -12.10 4.95
CA GLU A 240 -9.89 -13.41 5.54
C GLU A 240 -11.10 -14.36 5.55
N LEU A 241 -12.27 -13.93 5.06
CA LEU A 241 -13.48 -14.74 5.02
C LEU A 241 -13.28 -15.94 4.08
N LYS A 242 -13.45 -17.17 4.59
CA LYS A 242 -13.31 -18.40 3.80
C LYS A 242 -14.65 -18.88 3.26
N LEU A 243 -14.61 -19.72 2.23
CA LEU A 243 -15.80 -20.39 1.71
C LEU A 243 -16.47 -21.26 2.78
N SER A 244 -15.67 -21.91 3.64
CA SER A 244 -16.14 -22.69 4.78
C SER A 244 -16.84 -21.88 5.86
N ASP A 245 -16.67 -20.55 5.87
CA ASP A 245 -17.30 -19.67 6.84
C ASP A 245 -18.71 -19.22 6.40
N ILE A 246 -19.19 -19.63 5.22
CA ILE A 246 -20.51 -19.27 4.69
C ILE A 246 -21.42 -20.49 4.77
N ASP A 247 -22.37 -20.47 5.70
CA ASP A 247 -23.40 -21.51 5.80
C ASP A 247 -24.68 -21.03 5.11
N LEU A 248 -24.86 -21.46 3.85
CA LEU A 248 -26.04 -21.14 3.06
C LEU A 248 -27.32 -21.79 3.58
N LYS A 249 -27.22 -22.93 4.30
CA LYS A 249 -28.39 -23.62 4.85
C LYS A 249 -28.92 -22.88 6.08
N ARG A 250 -28.01 -22.47 6.97
CA ARG A 250 -28.33 -21.70 8.18
C ARG A 250 -28.45 -20.20 7.91
N GLN A 251 -28.12 -19.74 6.71
CA GLN A 251 -28.10 -18.34 6.32
C GLN A 251 -27.25 -17.48 7.26
N VAL A 252 -26.04 -17.95 7.58
CA VAL A 252 -25.09 -17.23 8.44
C VAL A 252 -23.70 -17.21 7.84
N MET A 253 -22.93 -16.18 8.19
CA MET A 253 -21.50 -16.09 7.97
C MET A 253 -20.75 -16.06 9.30
N TYR A 254 -19.66 -16.82 9.38
CA TYR A 254 -18.79 -16.88 10.55
C TYR A 254 -17.63 -15.92 10.38
N VAL A 255 -17.54 -14.92 11.26
CA VAL A 255 -16.36 -14.05 11.32
C VAL A 255 -15.41 -14.61 12.36
N ARG A 256 -14.34 -15.25 11.88
CA ARG A 256 -13.27 -15.82 12.70
C ARG A 256 -12.30 -14.73 13.12
N LEU A 257 -11.77 -14.83 14.35
CA LEU A 257 -10.69 -13.98 14.85
C LEU A 257 -10.99 -12.47 14.70
N GLY A 258 -12.22 -12.06 15.01
CA GLY A 258 -12.60 -10.65 15.03
C GLY A 258 -11.83 -9.82 16.07
N LYS A 259 -12.25 -8.58 16.33
CA LYS A 259 -11.57 -7.71 17.33
C LYS A 259 -11.41 -8.44 18.67
N GLY A 260 -10.16 -8.58 19.14
CA GLY A 260 -9.83 -9.33 20.36
C GLY A 260 -9.85 -10.85 20.19
N LYS A 261 -9.71 -11.36 18.96
CA LYS A 261 -9.80 -12.79 18.60
C LYS A 261 -11.14 -13.44 18.96
N LYS A 262 -12.22 -12.67 18.94
CA LYS A 262 -13.57 -13.17 19.21
C LYS A 262 -14.27 -13.55 17.92
N ASP A 263 -14.81 -14.76 17.89
CA ASP A 263 -15.67 -15.23 16.81
C ASP A 263 -17.07 -14.66 16.97
N ARG A 264 -17.74 -14.38 15.84
CA ARG A 264 -19.16 -14.00 15.83
C ARG A 264 -19.86 -14.55 14.60
N MET A 265 -21.15 -14.81 14.74
CA MET A 265 -22.03 -15.11 13.61
C MET A 265 -22.71 -13.83 13.14
N ILE A 266 -22.82 -13.68 11.82
CA ILE A 266 -23.56 -12.59 11.18
C ILE A 266 -24.62 -13.21 10.27
N PRO A 267 -25.90 -12.80 10.36
CA PRO A 267 -26.92 -13.24 9.40
C PRO A 267 -26.47 -12.92 7.97
N LEU A 268 -26.65 -13.87 7.05
CA LEU A 268 -26.37 -13.69 5.62
C LEU A 268 -27.57 -12.99 4.96
N PRO A 269 -27.47 -11.70 4.59
CA PRO A 269 -28.60 -11.00 4.00
C PRO A 269 -28.96 -11.59 2.64
N GLU A 270 -30.25 -11.62 2.31
CA GLU A 270 -30.72 -12.16 1.03
C GLU A 270 -30.08 -11.47 -0.17
N SER A 271 -29.87 -10.15 -0.10
CA SER A 271 -29.20 -9.38 -1.15
C SER A 271 -27.77 -9.86 -1.45
N ILE A 272 -27.06 -10.42 -0.46
CA ILE A 272 -25.74 -11.03 -0.63
C ILE A 272 -25.88 -12.45 -1.16
N ARG A 273 -26.82 -13.22 -0.60
CA ARG A 273 -27.12 -14.60 -1.04
C ARG A 273 -27.40 -14.68 -2.54
N LEU A 274 -28.14 -13.70 -3.09
CA LEU A 274 -28.44 -13.62 -4.52
C LEU A 274 -27.22 -13.26 -5.39
N GLN A 275 -26.22 -12.58 -4.84
CA GLN A 275 -24.99 -12.21 -5.57
C GLN A 275 -23.95 -13.33 -5.60
N LEU A 276 -23.92 -14.22 -4.59
CA LEU A 276 -22.94 -15.28 -4.45
C LEU A 276 -22.86 -16.22 -5.69
N PRO A 277 -23.97 -16.72 -6.26
CA PRO A 277 -23.91 -17.60 -7.44
C PRO A 277 -23.28 -16.92 -8.67
N VAL A 278 -23.59 -15.64 -8.89
CA VAL A 278 -23.02 -14.84 -9.98
C VAL A 278 -21.51 -14.68 -9.78
N TYR A 279 -21.11 -14.39 -8.54
CA TYR A 279 -19.69 -14.27 -8.18
C TYR A 279 -18.93 -15.60 -8.33
N PHE A 280 -19.47 -16.70 -7.84
CA PHE A 280 -18.83 -18.02 -7.92
C PHE A 280 -18.67 -18.48 -9.37
N ARG A 281 -19.63 -18.21 -10.25
CA ARG A 281 -19.52 -18.52 -11.68
C ARG A 281 -18.38 -17.74 -12.36
N ALA A 282 -18.17 -16.49 -11.96
CA ALA A 282 -17.18 -15.60 -12.56
C ALA A 282 -15.75 -15.81 -12.04
N TYR A 283 -15.58 -16.11 -10.74
CA TYR A 283 -14.27 -16.13 -10.10
C TYR A 283 -13.82 -17.48 -9.56
N GLN A 284 -14.73 -18.43 -9.33
CA GLN A 284 -14.43 -19.80 -8.87
C GLN A 284 -13.37 -19.87 -7.74
N PRO A 285 -13.57 -19.15 -6.62
CA PRO A 285 -12.62 -19.19 -5.50
C PRO A 285 -12.48 -20.61 -4.94
N THR A 286 -11.32 -20.91 -4.35
CA THR A 286 -10.99 -22.25 -3.83
C THR A 286 -10.92 -22.30 -2.31
N LEU A 287 -10.46 -21.23 -1.65
CA LEU A 287 -10.27 -21.17 -0.20
C LEU A 287 -10.90 -19.93 0.42
N TYR A 288 -10.46 -18.75 -0.01
CA TYR A 288 -10.99 -17.48 0.49
C TYR A 288 -12.17 -17.05 -0.38
N LEU A 289 -13.19 -16.41 0.19
CA LEU A 289 -14.28 -15.85 -0.60
C LEU A 289 -13.72 -14.88 -1.63
N PHE A 290 -12.77 -14.02 -1.24
CA PHE A 290 -12.11 -13.08 -2.12
C PHE A 290 -10.63 -13.42 -2.29
N GLU A 291 -10.28 -13.99 -3.44
CA GLU A 291 -8.90 -14.36 -3.75
C GLU A 291 -8.16 -13.26 -4.54
N GLY A 292 -6.85 -13.21 -4.33
CA GLY A 292 -5.89 -12.34 -5.01
C GLY A 292 -5.59 -12.76 -6.45
N ALA A 293 -4.41 -12.37 -6.95
CA ALA A 293 -3.93 -12.82 -8.26
C ALA A 293 -3.51 -14.30 -8.26
N GLU A 294 -3.09 -14.81 -7.09
CA GLU A 294 -2.76 -16.21 -6.87
C GLU A 294 -3.96 -16.90 -6.22
N SER A 295 -4.38 -18.04 -6.79
CA SER A 295 -5.46 -18.86 -6.24
C SER A 295 -5.15 -19.31 -4.82
N GLY A 296 -6.16 -19.32 -3.96
CA GLY A 296 -6.03 -19.70 -2.55
C GLY A 296 -5.35 -18.68 -1.65
N LYS A 297 -4.90 -17.52 -2.16
CA LYS A 297 -4.40 -16.40 -1.34
C LYS A 297 -5.46 -15.31 -1.17
N PRO A 298 -5.58 -14.68 0.01
CA PRO A 298 -6.59 -13.66 0.25
C PRO A 298 -6.33 -12.41 -0.61
N TYR A 299 -7.39 -11.71 -0.95
CA TYR A 299 -7.33 -10.45 -1.69
C TYR A 299 -6.55 -9.39 -0.89
N SER A 300 -5.76 -8.57 -1.57
CA SER A 300 -4.83 -7.66 -0.87
C SER A 300 -5.54 -6.46 -0.25
N GLU A 301 -5.11 -6.05 0.95
CA GLU A 301 -5.64 -4.85 1.62
C GLU A 301 -5.48 -3.58 0.78
N GLY A 302 -4.36 -3.46 0.07
CA GLY A 302 -4.07 -2.31 -0.78
C GLY A 302 -5.00 -2.23 -1.98
N SER A 303 -5.30 -3.38 -2.59
CA SER A 303 -6.25 -3.48 -3.70
C SER A 303 -7.66 -3.16 -3.23
N PHE A 304 -8.08 -3.67 -2.07
CA PHE A 304 -9.39 -3.32 -1.53
C PHE A 304 -9.49 -1.83 -1.18
N GLN A 305 -8.44 -1.20 -0.64
CA GLN A 305 -8.48 0.24 -0.37
C GLN A 305 -8.59 1.11 -1.65
N SER A 306 -8.29 0.56 -2.82
CA SER A 306 -8.45 1.26 -4.10
C SER A 306 -9.77 1.00 -4.81
N VAL A 307 -10.61 0.12 -4.25
CA VAL A 307 -12.00 -0.08 -4.66
C VAL A 307 -12.83 1.10 -4.16
#